data_AF-A0A3D5S858-F1
#
_entry.id   AF-A0A3D5S858-F1
#
_cell.length_a   1.000
_cell.length_b   1.000
_cell.length_c   1.000
_cell.angle_alpha   90.00
_cell.angle_beta   90.00
_cell.angle_gamma   90.00
#
_symmetry.space_group_name_H-M   'P 1'
#
loop_
_entity.id
_entity.type
_entity.pdbx_description
1 polymer ?
#
loop_
_entity_poly.entity_id
_entity_poly.type
_entity_poly.pdbx_seq_one_letter_code
_entity_poly.pdbx_strand_id
1 'polypeptide(L)'
;MNKSGRKNMQIHHWGLFCCLMLIQSLGVSLELNSETLGNANYQSGKITFQQRCSACHTLADNSANLAGPNLWNMFNRSIGKAPGFNYSQGLRETDSSWTPNILASFLQKPETVFRNTTMRIPEPVPESLLNDLIAFIMVETDAPNKPNIETPVLDQLVDRELPLSERFPSFWNHLMNNTTHYRLVTTNHELEFDAYFNTDGSVGTSLESVHGFWHVNERDMFCYALYGLPVVVDQFVECFPVAAMAIPRFSRELWYSEPQTGVQLYGGIMPGRPER
;
A
#
# COMPACT_ATOMS: atom_id res chain seq x y z
N MET A 1 -49.86 75.56 48.56
CA MET A 1 -49.29 74.25 48.95
C MET A 1 -49.81 73.18 48.00
N ASN A 2 -48.86 72.46 47.39
CA ASN A 2 -48.89 71.20 46.63
C ASN A 2 -49.98 70.90 45.57
N LYS A 3 -49.51 70.88 44.31
CA LYS A 3 -49.98 70.02 43.21
C LYS A 3 -49.42 68.59 43.41
N SER A 4 -50.21 67.54 43.14
CA SER A 4 -49.63 66.22 42.82
C SER A 4 -50.41 65.56 41.68
N GLY A 5 -49.71 65.34 40.58
CA GLY A 5 -50.17 64.60 39.41
C GLY A 5 -49.86 63.10 39.48
N ARG A 6 -50.57 62.38 38.60
CA ARG A 6 -50.42 61.03 38.06
C ARG A 6 -49.23 60.17 38.50
N LYS A 7 -49.52 58.91 38.82
CA LYS A 7 -48.65 57.77 38.51
C LYS A 7 -49.46 56.69 37.79
N ASN A 8 -49.09 56.44 36.53
CA ASN A 8 -49.31 55.17 35.83
C ASN A 8 -48.25 54.18 36.34
N MET A 9 -48.62 52.93 36.59
CA MET A 9 -47.65 51.84 36.55
C MET A 9 -48.31 50.58 35.98
N GLN A 10 -47.66 50.06 34.94
CA GLN A 10 -48.09 48.96 34.11
C GLN A 10 -47.87 47.58 34.75
N ILE A 11 -48.62 46.63 34.22
CA ILE A 11 -48.63 45.20 34.49
C ILE A 11 -47.33 44.57 33.95
N HIS A 12 -46.49 44.01 34.81
CA HIS A 12 -45.28 43.29 34.40
C HIS A 12 -45.65 41.88 33.88
N HIS A 13 -45.39 41.66 32.59
CA HIS A 13 -45.38 40.35 31.95
C HIS A 13 -44.12 39.58 32.39
N TRP A 14 -44.31 38.35 32.89
CA TRP A 14 -43.23 37.40 33.15
C TRP A 14 -42.82 36.77 31.80
N GLY A 15 -41.80 37.33 31.16
CA GLY A 15 -41.22 36.79 29.94
C GLY A 15 -40.33 35.58 30.24
N LEU A 16 -40.72 34.40 29.75
CA LEU A 16 -39.84 33.26 29.55
C LEU A 16 -38.66 33.71 28.67
N PHE A 17 -37.48 33.88 29.27
CA PHE A 17 -36.22 33.93 28.52
C PHE A 17 -35.87 32.50 28.10
N CYS A 18 -36.43 32.07 26.96
CA CYS A 18 -35.95 30.88 26.26
C CYS A 18 -34.61 31.25 25.64
N CYS A 19 -33.52 30.94 26.37
CA CYS A 19 -32.17 31.05 25.87
C CYS A 19 -32.01 29.98 24.78
N LEU A 20 -32.25 30.35 23.51
CA LEU A 20 -31.85 29.54 22.37
C LEU A 20 -30.32 29.48 22.35
N MET A 21 -29.75 28.52 23.07
CA MET A 21 -28.43 27.99 22.73
C MET A 21 -28.56 27.38 21.33
N LEU A 22 -28.13 28.13 20.32
CA LEU A 22 -27.75 27.56 19.03
C LEU A 22 -26.69 26.50 19.31
N ILE A 23 -27.11 25.25 19.43
CA ILE A 23 -26.22 24.10 19.30
C ILE A 23 -25.76 24.14 17.85
N GLN A 24 -24.67 24.85 17.58
CA GLN A 24 -23.91 24.65 16.36
C GLN A 24 -23.41 23.21 16.46
N SER A 25 -24.05 22.31 15.72
CA SER A 25 -23.49 21.00 15.44
C SER A 25 -22.17 21.26 14.72
N LEU A 26 -21.07 21.22 15.47
CA LEU A 26 -19.73 21.09 14.91
C LEU A 26 -19.71 19.74 14.20
N GLY A 27 -20.09 19.75 12.93
CA GLY A 27 -19.71 18.68 12.02
C GLY A 27 -18.19 18.73 11.95
N VAL A 28 -17.53 17.88 12.73
CA VAL A 28 -16.09 17.66 12.63
C VAL A 28 -15.87 17.07 11.23
N SER A 29 -15.45 17.91 10.30
CA SER A 29 -14.85 17.44 9.05
C SER A 29 -13.56 16.72 9.41
N LEU A 30 -13.38 15.49 8.91
CA LEU A 30 -12.12 14.77 8.95
C LEU A 30 -11.06 15.54 8.16
N GLU A 31 -10.44 16.52 8.81
CA GLU A 31 -9.22 17.15 8.31
C GLU A 31 -8.02 16.42 8.91
N LEU A 32 -7.37 15.62 8.07
CA LEU A 32 -6.02 15.13 8.34
C LEU A 32 -5.07 16.31 8.38
N ASN A 33 -4.36 16.43 9.48
CA ASN A 33 -3.36 17.45 9.72
C ASN A 33 -2.04 16.77 10.11
N SER A 34 -0.98 17.55 10.24
CA SER A 34 0.35 17.02 10.55
C SER A 34 0.43 16.29 11.89
N GLU A 35 -0.38 16.69 12.87
CA GLU A 35 -0.41 16.06 14.19
C GLU A 35 -1.05 14.68 14.15
N THR A 36 -2.22 14.55 13.51
CA THR A 36 -2.90 13.25 13.38
C THR A 36 -2.13 12.26 12.52
N LEU A 37 -1.47 12.74 11.46
CA LEU A 37 -0.56 11.93 10.64
C LEU A 37 0.73 11.55 11.37
N GLY A 38 1.25 12.43 12.25
CA GLY A 38 2.45 12.17 13.05
C GLY A 38 2.26 11.12 14.16
N ASN A 39 1.02 10.94 14.63
CA ASN A 39 0.65 9.93 15.63
C ASN A 39 0.15 8.61 15.02
N ALA A 40 0.23 8.48 13.68
CA ALA A 40 -0.29 7.33 12.97
C ALA A 40 0.52 6.06 13.25
N ASN A 41 -0.16 4.91 13.30
CA ASN A 41 0.47 3.61 13.48
C ASN A 41 0.87 3.03 12.11
N TYR A 42 2.18 2.94 11.87
CA TYR A 42 2.74 2.43 10.63
C TYR A 42 2.25 1.01 10.27
N GLN A 43 2.17 0.09 11.24
CA GLN A 43 1.77 -1.31 10.96
C GLN A 43 0.29 -1.44 10.66
N SER A 44 -0.55 -0.73 11.42
CA SER A 44 -1.98 -0.63 11.12
C SER A 44 -2.20 -0.13 9.68
N GLY A 45 -1.44 0.90 9.25
CA GLY A 45 -1.49 1.42 7.90
C GLY A 45 -1.03 0.43 6.84
N LYS A 46 0.08 -0.28 7.11
CA LYS A 46 0.62 -1.35 6.27
C LYS A 46 -0.39 -2.49 6.08
N ILE A 47 -0.98 -2.97 7.17
CA ILE A 47 -2.00 -4.04 7.16
C ILE A 47 -3.23 -3.58 6.37
N THR A 48 -3.68 -2.34 6.58
CA THR A 48 -4.82 -1.78 5.85
C THR A 48 -4.52 -1.70 4.35
N PHE A 49 -3.33 -1.23 3.95
CA PHE A 49 -2.93 -1.17 2.55
C PHE A 49 -2.86 -2.57 1.92
N GLN A 50 -2.29 -3.54 2.63
CA GLN A 50 -2.21 -4.92 2.17
C GLN A 50 -3.59 -5.50 1.87
N GLN A 51 -4.52 -5.35 2.81
CA GLN A 51 -5.86 -5.93 2.70
C GLN A 51 -6.72 -5.25 1.64
N ARG A 52 -6.53 -3.94 1.41
CA ARG A 52 -7.49 -3.13 0.63
C ARG A 52 -6.94 -2.56 -0.68
N CYS A 53 -5.62 -2.46 -0.84
CA CYS A 53 -5.00 -1.69 -1.92
C CYS A 53 -3.95 -2.49 -2.72
N SER A 54 -3.24 -3.41 -2.07
CA SER A 54 -2.04 -4.07 -2.65
C SER A 54 -2.31 -4.92 -3.90
N ALA A 55 -3.54 -5.41 -4.09
CA ALA A 55 -3.91 -6.14 -5.30
C ALA A 55 -3.92 -5.25 -6.56
N CYS A 56 -4.11 -3.94 -6.39
CA CYS A 56 -4.29 -3.00 -7.49
C CYS A 56 -3.17 -1.95 -7.58
N HIS A 57 -2.39 -1.74 -6.52
CA HIS A 57 -1.44 -0.64 -6.45
C HIS A 57 -0.08 -1.09 -5.93
N THR A 58 0.96 -0.55 -6.55
CA THR A 58 2.36 -0.67 -6.13
C THR A 58 2.81 0.65 -5.48
N LEU A 59 3.78 0.58 -4.58
CA LEU A 59 4.24 1.74 -3.81
C LEU A 59 5.62 2.25 -4.24
N ALA A 60 6.54 1.36 -4.60
CA ALA A 60 7.93 1.72 -4.85
C ALA A 60 8.16 2.41 -6.19
N ASP A 61 9.26 3.16 -6.26
CA ASP A 61 9.72 3.80 -7.51
C ASP A 61 9.87 2.78 -8.64
N ASN A 62 9.54 3.23 -9.86
CA ASN A 62 9.63 2.45 -11.10
C ASN A 62 8.94 1.08 -11.07
N SER A 63 8.02 0.82 -10.14
CA SER A 63 7.25 -0.41 -10.11
C SER A 63 6.09 -0.36 -11.09
N ALA A 64 5.67 -1.53 -11.59
CA ALA A 64 4.59 -1.61 -12.57
C ALA A 64 3.26 -1.00 -12.10
N ASN A 65 2.50 -0.50 -13.06
CA ASN A 65 1.06 -0.31 -12.91
C ASN A 65 0.37 -1.69 -12.92
N LEU A 66 -0.64 -1.88 -12.09
CA LEU A 66 -1.48 -3.10 -12.06
C LEU A 66 -2.87 -2.75 -12.58
N ALA A 67 -3.93 -3.21 -11.90
CA ALA A 67 -5.29 -2.74 -12.12
C ALA A 67 -5.44 -1.23 -11.81
N GLY A 68 -4.62 -0.70 -10.91
CA GLY A 68 -4.45 0.72 -10.60
C GLY A 68 -3.03 1.23 -10.90
N PRO A 69 -2.82 2.55 -10.90
CA PRO A 69 -1.50 3.14 -11.11
C PRO A 69 -0.55 2.84 -9.94
N ASN A 70 0.75 2.84 -10.21
CA ASN A 70 1.78 2.99 -9.18
C ASN A 70 1.58 4.31 -8.41
N LEU A 71 1.77 4.24 -7.09
CA LEU A 71 1.51 5.35 -6.17
C LEU A 71 2.77 6.14 -5.79
N TRP A 72 3.94 5.76 -6.27
CA TRP A 72 5.18 6.51 -6.01
C TRP A 72 5.01 7.98 -6.42
N ASN A 73 5.42 8.89 -5.54
CA ASN A 73 5.29 10.33 -5.73
C ASN A 73 3.87 10.78 -6.11
N MET A 74 2.82 10.14 -5.57
CA MET A 74 1.44 10.54 -5.87
C MET A 74 1.03 11.86 -5.21
N PHE A 75 1.52 12.15 -4.00
CA PHE A 75 1.09 13.33 -3.26
C PHE A 75 1.62 14.61 -3.91
N ASN A 76 0.79 15.66 -3.93
CA ASN A 76 0.95 16.90 -4.70
C ASN A 76 0.98 16.75 -6.22
N ARG A 77 0.90 15.52 -6.77
CA ARG A 77 0.72 15.30 -8.22
C ARG A 77 -0.73 15.54 -8.61
N SER A 78 -0.94 16.10 -9.81
CA SER A 78 -2.27 16.27 -10.39
C SER A 78 -3.01 14.93 -10.51
N ILE A 79 -4.28 14.95 -10.12
CA ILE A 79 -5.12 13.76 -10.11
C ILE A 79 -5.34 13.27 -11.54
N GLY A 80 -5.20 11.96 -11.74
CA GLY A 80 -5.42 11.34 -13.05
C GLY A 80 -4.34 11.64 -14.10
N LYS A 81 -3.13 12.05 -13.70
CA LYS A 81 -2.03 12.45 -14.61
C LYS A 81 -0.73 11.66 -14.48
N ALA A 82 -0.69 10.55 -13.74
CA ALA A 82 0.54 9.75 -13.69
C ALA A 82 0.87 9.19 -15.09
N PRO A 83 2.16 9.21 -15.49
CA PRO A 83 2.56 8.70 -16.79
C PRO A 83 2.30 7.19 -16.89
N GLY A 84 1.94 6.71 -18.08
CA GLY A 84 1.81 5.28 -18.37
C GLY A 84 0.59 4.59 -17.78
N PHE A 85 -0.39 5.31 -17.23
CA PHE A 85 -1.66 4.74 -16.76
C PHE A 85 -2.89 5.39 -17.41
N ASN A 86 -3.84 4.56 -17.84
CA ASN A 86 -5.09 5.00 -18.43
C ASN A 86 -6.15 5.24 -17.35
N TYR A 87 -6.27 6.49 -16.90
CA TYR A 87 -7.25 6.89 -15.89
C TYR A 87 -8.68 6.94 -16.42
N SER A 88 -9.67 6.85 -15.52
CA SER A 88 -11.06 7.09 -15.88
C SER A 88 -11.32 8.57 -16.19
N GLN A 89 -12.43 8.87 -16.88
CA GLN A 89 -12.82 10.24 -17.19
C GLN A 89 -12.92 11.11 -15.93
N GLY A 90 -13.58 10.59 -14.88
CA GLY A 90 -13.75 11.31 -13.61
C GLY A 90 -12.46 11.77 -12.96
N LEU A 91 -11.40 10.95 -13.03
CA LEU A 91 -10.09 11.32 -12.47
C LEU A 91 -9.32 12.26 -13.41
N ARG A 92 -9.42 12.09 -14.74
CA ARG A 92 -8.68 12.92 -15.71
C ARG A 92 -9.18 14.36 -15.78
N GLU A 93 -10.45 14.59 -15.51
CA GLU A 93 -11.09 15.92 -15.59
C GLU A 93 -10.95 16.73 -14.30
N THR A 94 -10.46 16.12 -13.22
CA THR A 94 -10.24 16.80 -11.95
C THR A 94 -9.05 17.75 -12.05
N ASP A 95 -9.31 19.04 -11.86
CA ASP A 95 -8.29 20.09 -11.76
C ASP A 95 -7.87 20.30 -10.30
N SER A 96 -7.24 19.28 -9.72
CA SER A 96 -6.72 19.28 -8.36
C SER A 96 -5.55 18.31 -8.22
N SER A 97 -4.89 18.32 -7.07
CA SER A 97 -3.75 17.47 -6.76
C SER A 97 -4.03 16.58 -5.56
N TRP A 98 -3.37 15.43 -5.48
CA TRP A 98 -3.54 14.53 -4.35
C TRP A 98 -3.02 15.16 -3.06
N THR A 99 -3.92 15.31 -2.10
CA THR A 99 -3.60 15.66 -0.71
C THR A 99 -4.06 14.53 0.20
N PRO A 100 -3.55 14.44 1.44
CA PRO A 100 -4.06 13.49 2.44
C PRO A 100 -5.59 13.57 2.59
N ASN A 101 -6.15 14.77 2.64
CA ASN A 101 -7.59 14.99 2.82
C ASN A 101 -8.43 14.53 1.63
N ILE A 102 -7.98 14.82 0.41
CA ILE A 102 -8.65 14.35 -0.80
C ILE A 102 -8.59 12.83 -0.88
N LEU A 103 -7.44 12.23 -0.57
CA LEU A 103 -7.29 10.78 -0.53
C LEU A 103 -8.23 10.16 0.52
N ALA A 104 -8.30 10.71 1.73
CA ALA A 104 -9.19 10.22 2.79
C ALA A 104 -10.65 10.21 2.37
N SER A 105 -11.12 11.31 1.78
CA SER A 105 -12.48 11.44 1.29
C SER A 105 -12.76 10.46 0.14
N PHE A 106 -11.79 10.30 -0.77
CA PHE A 106 -11.88 9.37 -1.89
C PHE A 106 -11.96 7.92 -1.42
N LEU A 107 -11.15 7.52 -0.42
CA LEU A 107 -11.15 6.17 0.14
C LEU A 107 -12.44 5.81 0.89
N GLN A 108 -13.18 6.80 1.37
CA GLN A 108 -14.51 6.58 1.94
C GLN A 108 -15.61 6.52 0.89
N LYS A 109 -15.58 7.40 -0.13
CA LYS A 109 -16.67 7.56 -1.10
C LYS A 109 -16.15 7.86 -2.51
N PRO A 110 -15.56 6.88 -3.21
CA PRO A 110 -14.87 7.13 -4.49
C PRO A 110 -15.75 7.82 -5.54
N GLU A 111 -16.96 7.29 -5.76
CA GLU A 111 -17.88 7.76 -6.79
C GLU A 111 -18.53 9.11 -6.44
N THR A 112 -18.57 9.46 -5.15
CA THR A 112 -19.05 10.79 -4.71
C THR A 112 -17.98 11.86 -4.93
N VAL A 113 -16.72 11.52 -4.65
CA VAL A 113 -15.60 12.45 -4.78
C VAL A 113 -15.21 12.63 -6.25
N PHE A 114 -15.09 11.53 -7.00
CA PHE A 114 -14.79 11.54 -8.43
C PHE A 114 -15.80 10.68 -9.17
N ARG A 115 -16.82 11.34 -9.72
CA ARG A 115 -17.87 10.68 -10.50
C ARG A 115 -17.28 9.95 -11.71
N ASN A 116 -17.72 8.72 -11.98
CA ASN A 116 -17.17 7.88 -13.06
C ASN A 116 -15.70 7.49 -12.81
N THR A 117 -15.32 7.32 -11.55
CA THR A 117 -14.08 6.62 -11.21
C THR A 117 -14.22 5.12 -11.52
N THR A 118 -13.19 4.51 -12.10
CA THR A 118 -13.17 3.05 -12.30
C THR A 118 -12.57 2.30 -11.12
N MET A 119 -11.97 3.01 -10.16
CA MET A 119 -11.46 2.39 -8.94
C MET A 119 -12.63 1.98 -8.04
N ARG A 120 -12.83 0.68 -7.90
CA ARG A 120 -13.82 0.10 -6.99
C ARG A 120 -13.20 -0.10 -5.62
N ILE A 121 -13.78 0.53 -4.61
CA ILE A 121 -13.53 0.21 -3.20
C ILE A 121 -14.80 -0.48 -2.70
N PRO A 122 -14.83 -1.83 -2.60
CA PRO A 122 -16.05 -2.57 -2.24
C PRO A 122 -16.59 -2.15 -0.87
N GLU A 123 -15.69 -1.88 0.06
CA GLU A 123 -15.99 -1.40 1.40
C GLU A 123 -15.15 -0.16 1.71
N PRO A 124 -15.79 0.98 2.05
CA PRO A 124 -15.11 2.18 2.51
C PRO A 124 -14.05 1.87 3.57
N VAL A 125 -12.90 2.53 3.48
CA VAL A 125 -11.90 2.42 4.55
C VAL A 125 -12.50 3.03 5.83
N PRO A 126 -12.55 2.29 6.95
CA PRO A 126 -13.04 2.81 8.21
C PRO A 126 -12.29 4.07 8.64
N GLU A 127 -12.99 5.06 9.21
CA GLU A 127 -12.40 6.34 9.62
C GLU A 127 -11.22 6.14 10.59
N SER A 128 -11.31 5.16 11.48
CA SER A 128 -10.25 4.79 12.42
C SER A 128 -8.96 4.30 11.77
N LEU A 129 -9.01 3.87 10.50
CA LEU A 129 -7.85 3.35 9.76
C LEU A 129 -7.30 4.35 8.73
N LEU A 130 -8.01 5.47 8.47
CA LEU A 130 -7.60 6.41 7.43
C LEU A 130 -6.26 7.08 7.72
N ASN A 131 -6.07 7.54 8.96
CA ASN A 131 -4.84 8.22 9.37
C ASN A 131 -3.62 7.30 9.17
N ASP A 132 -3.73 6.07 9.68
CA ASP A 132 -2.69 5.05 9.60
C ASP A 132 -2.37 4.69 8.15
N LEU A 133 -3.39 4.41 7.35
CA LEU A 133 -3.24 4.06 5.94
C LEU A 133 -2.58 5.19 5.15
N ILE A 134 -3.02 6.43 5.34
CA ILE A 134 -2.53 7.57 4.57
C ILE A 134 -1.11 7.93 4.97
N ALA A 135 -0.80 7.92 6.28
CA ALA A 135 0.56 8.11 6.76
C ALA A 135 1.51 7.02 6.21
N PHE A 136 1.08 5.76 6.21
CA PHE A 136 1.83 4.66 5.60
C PHE A 136 2.09 4.90 4.10
N ILE A 137 1.06 5.21 3.31
CA ILE A 137 1.24 5.50 1.87
C ILE A 137 2.18 6.69 1.68
N MET A 138 2.05 7.76 2.49
CA MET A 138 2.95 8.91 2.42
C MET A 138 4.42 8.53 2.65
N VAL A 139 4.68 7.69 3.64
CA VAL A 139 6.03 7.21 3.96
C VAL A 139 6.61 6.37 2.82
N GLU A 140 5.84 5.39 2.34
CA GLU A 140 6.27 4.39 1.36
C GLU A 140 6.33 4.92 -0.08
N THR A 141 5.69 6.06 -0.37
CA THR A 141 5.65 6.66 -1.73
C THR A 141 6.50 7.93 -1.85
N ASP A 142 7.34 8.19 -0.86
CA ASP A 142 8.20 9.37 -0.76
C ASP A 142 7.45 10.71 -0.85
N ALA A 143 6.33 10.79 -0.13
CA ALA A 143 5.50 12.00 -0.16
C ALA A 143 6.25 13.23 0.40
N PRO A 144 6.04 14.42 -0.18
CA PRO A 144 6.47 15.66 0.45
C PRO A 144 5.77 15.82 1.81
N ASN A 145 6.53 16.24 2.82
CA ASN A 145 6.05 16.38 4.20
C ASN A 145 5.47 15.07 4.80
N LYS A 146 5.97 13.91 4.38
CA LYS A 146 5.62 12.62 5.01
C LYS A 146 5.85 12.68 6.53
N PRO A 147 4.93 12.13 7.34
CA PRO A 147 5.06 12.17 8.79
C PRO A 147 6.26 11.32 9.22
N ASN A 148 6.93 11.75 10.28
CA ASN A 148 7.98 10.97 10.93
C ASN A 148 7.34 10.03 11.95
N ILE A 149 6.75 8.93 11.47
CA ILE A 149 6.18 7.89 12.31
C ILE A 149 7.22 6.83 12.61
N GLU A 150 7.20 6.29 13.84
CA GLU A 150 8.09 5.20 14.21
C GLU A 150 7.77 3.98 13.34
N THR A 151 8.64 3.69 12.39
CA THR A 151 8.62 2.44 11.64
C THR A 151 9.18 1.38 12.57
N PRO A 152 8.40 0.39 13.00
CA PRO A 152 8.91 -0.62 13.90
C PRO A 152 10.09 -1.32 13.24
N VAL A 153 11.18 -1.46 13.98
CA VAL A 153 12.25 -2.37 13.61
C VAL A 153 11.59 -3.73 13.46
N LEU A 154 11.65 -4.30 12.24
CA LEU A 154 10.92 -5.51 11.85
C LEU A 154 10.99 -6.64 12.90
N ASP A 155 12.11 -6.70 13.63
CA ASP A 155 12.41 -7.70 14.65
C ASP A 155 11.53 -7.60 15.92
N GLN A 156 10.92 -6.44 16.22
CA GLN A 156 10.16 -6.24 17.47
C GLN A 156 8.67 -6.60 17.39
N LEU A 157 8.11 -6.82 16.20
CA LEU A 157 6.66 -6.96 16.00
C LEU A 157 6.21 -8.28 15.37
N VAL A 158 7.14 -9.18 15.12
CA VAL A 158 6.82 -10.44 14.46
C VAL A 158 6.57 -11.50 15.52
N ASP A 159 5.29 -11.75 15.84
CA ASP A 159 4.92 -12.97 16.57
C ASP A 159 5.34 -14.17 15.71
N ARG A 160 6.36 -14.89 16.18
CA ARG A 160 6.97 -16.00 15.44
C ARG A 160 6.11 -17.26 15.48
N GLU A 161 5.08 -17.31 16.32
CA GLU A 161 4.12 -18.42 16.38
C GLU A 161 3.09 -18.36 15.24
N LEU A 162 2.84 -17.16 14.68
CA LEU A 162 1.93 -16.98 13.55
C LEU A 162 2.52 -17.55 12.25
N PRO A 163 1.66 -18.01 11.32
CA PRO A 163 2.14 -18.45 10.01
C PRO A 163 2.76 -17.29 9.22
N LEU A 164 3.65 -17.62 8.30
CA LEU A 164 4.39 -16.63 7.50
C LEU A 164 3.47 -15.68 6.71
N SER A 165 2.31 -16.17 6.27
CA SER A 165 1.26 -15.39 5.62
C SER A 165 0.68 -14.28 6.50
N GLU A 166 0.68 -14.46 7.82
CA GLU A 166 0.17 -13.49 8.80
C GLU A 166 1.30 -12.60 9.32
N ARG A 167 2.51 -13.14 9.45
CA ARG A 167 3.72 -12.38 9.83
C ARG A 167 4.12 -11.38 8.75
N PHE A 168 4.02 -11.78 7.48
CA PHE A 168 4.45 -10.98 6.33
C PHE A 168 3.47 -11.06 5.15
N PRO A 169 2.22 -10.60 5.30
CA PRO A 169 1.17 -10.70 4.28
C PRO A 169 1.52 -10.06 2.93
N SER A 170 2.22 -8.91 2.90
CA SER A 170 2.71 -8.34 1.63
C SER A 170 3.66 -9.28 0.92
N PHE A 171 4.69 -9.76 1.63
CA PHE A 171 5.69 -10.66 1.06
C PHE A 171 5.00 -11.93 0.57
N TRP A 172 4.13 -12.50 1.40
CA TRP A 172 3.38 -13.70 1.08
C TRP A 172 2.54 -13.50 -0.19
N ASN A 173 1.70 -12.47 -0.24
CA ASN A 173 0.87 -12.21 -1.41
C ASN A 173 1.69 -11.88 -2.65
N HIS A 174 2.78 -11.13 -2.49
CA HIS A 174 3.65 -10.75 -3.59
C HIS A 174 4.35 -11.98 -4.18
N LEU A 175 4.86 -12.88 -3.36
CA LEU A 175 5.55 -14.06 -3.83
C LEU A 175 4.58 -15.15 -4.33
N MET A 176 3.49 -15.40 -3.59
CA MET A 176 2.57 -16.52 -3.84
C MET A 176 1.58 -16.31 -4.99
N ASN A 177 1.39 -15.08 -5.47
CA ASN A 177 0.42 -14.79 -6.54
C ASN A 177 1.07 -14.25 -7.82
N ASN A 178 2.39 -14.14 -7.85
CA ASN A 178 3.11 -13.57 -8.97
C ASN A 178 4.18 -14.54 -9.48
N THR A 179 4.77 -14.17 -10.61
CA THR A 179 5.80 -14.93 -11.30
C THR A 179 7.15 -14.35 -10.96
N THR A 180 8.12 -15.21 -10.63
CA THR A 180 9.51 -14.79 -10.50
C THR A 180 10.26 -15.13 -11.77
N HIS A 181 10.62 -14.11 -12.54
CA HIS A 181 11.32 -14.25 -13.80
C HIS A 181 12.83 -14.23 -13.57
N TYR A 182 13.55 -15.16 -14.20
CA TYR A 182 15.00 -15.19 -14.21
C TYR A 182 15.55 -15.11 -15.61
N ARG A 183 16.66 -14.39 -15.73
CA ARG A 183 17.55 -14.40 -16.90
C ARG A 183 18.96 -14.71 -16.42
N LEU A 184 19.46 -15.89 -16.80
CA LEU A 184 20.77 -16.39 -16.44
C LEU A 184 21.69 -16.27 -17.67
N VAL A 185 22.78 -15.53 -17.52
CA VAL A 185 23.77 -15.29 -18.57
C VAL A 185 25.11 -15.87 -18.16
N THR A 186 25.71 -16.62 -19.08
CA THR A 186 27.09 -17.12 -19.00
C THR A 186 27.84 -16.68 -20.25
N THR A 187 29.14 -16.97 -20.34
CA THR A 187 29.95 -16.66 -21.54
C THR A 187 29.36 -17.20 -22.84
N ASN A 188 28.67 -18.35 -22.81
CA ASN A 188 28.23 -19.07 -24.02
C ASN A 188 26.72 -19.32 -24.09
N HIS A 189 25.97 -19.05 -23.02
CA HIS A 189 24.55 -19.37 -22.93
C HIS A 189 23.80 -18.28 -22.20
N GLU A 190 22.58 -18.03 -22.66
CA GLU A 190 21.57 -17.24 -21.98
C GLU A 190 20.31 -18.10 -21.83
N LEU A 191 19.78 -18.16 -20.61
CA LEU A 191 18.60 -18.94 -20.27
C LEU A 191 17.62 -18.04 -19.53
N GLU A 192 16.40 -17.93 -20.05
CA GLU A 192 15.28 -17.32 -19.33
C GLU A 192 14.30 -18.38 -18.86
N PHE A 193 13.81 -18.24 -17.64
CA PHE A 193 12.76 -19.10 -17.11
C PHE A 193 11.98 -18.42 -15.99
N ASP A 194 10.78 -18.91 -15.76
CA ASP A 194 9.89 -18.41 -14.72
C ASP A 194 9.81 -19.42 -13.57
N ALA A 195 9.72 -18.93 -12.34
CA ALA A 195 9.55 -19.69 -11.12
C ALA A 195 8.29 -19.26 -10.36
N TYR A 196 7.63 -20.24 -9.74
CA TYR A 196 6.36 -20.10 -9.05
C TYR A 196 6.46 -20.73 -7.65
N PHE A 197 6.49 -19.89 -6.62
CA PHE A 197 6.56 -20.33 -5.22
C PHE A 197 5.18 -20.78 -4.73
N ASN A 198 5.08 -21.97 -4.17
CA ASN A 198 3.82 -22.53 -3.71
C ASN A 198 3.74 -22.54 -2.19
N THR A 199 2.52 -22.50 -1.65
CA THR A 199 2.28 -22.43 -0.20
C THR A 199 2.72 -23.67 0.56
N ASP A 200 2.96 -24.79 -0.14
CA ASP A 200 3.46 -26.05 0.40
C ASP A 200 4.99 -26.10 0.51
N GLY A 201 5.69 -25.03 0.16
CA GLY A 201 7.15 -24.97 0.16
C GLY A 201 7.81 -25.38 -1.15
N SER A 202 7.05 -25.84 -2.16
CA SER A 202 7.60 -26.20 -3.46
C SER A 202 7.82 -24.98 -4.37
N VAL A 203 8.72 -25.12 -5.34
CA VAL A 203 8.90 -24.16 -6.44
C VAL A 203 8.68 -24.89 -7.76
N GLY A 204 7.61 -24.50 -8.47
CA GLY A 204 7.39 -24.89 -9.86
C GLY A 204 8.12 -23.94 -10.80
N THR A 205 8.40 -24.37 -12.03
CA THR A 205 9.03 -23.50 -13.03
C THR A 205 8.45 -23.71 -14.44
N SER A 206 8.77 -22.81 -15.36
CA SER A 206 8.46 -22.97 -16.79
C SER A 206 9.33 -24.01 -17.50
N LEU A 207 10.36 -24.56 -16.84
CA LEU A 207 11.24 -25.59 -17.37
C LEU A 207 10.92 -26.92 -16.66
N GLU A 208 10.48 -27.93 -17.40
CA GLU A 208 10.09 -29.23 -16.80
C GLU A 208 11.22 -29.90 -16.00
N SER A 209 12.48 -29.67 -16.40
CA SER A 209 13.64 -30.22 -15.68
C SER A 209 13.90 -29.50 -14.35
N VAL A 210 13.39 -28.28 -14.17
CA VAL A 210 13.72 -27.42 -13.04
C VAL A 210 12.65 -27.47 -11.96
N HIS A 211 13.08 -27.83 -10.77
CA HIS A 211 12.26 -27.94 -9.58
C HIS A 211 12.99 -27.36 -8.38
N GLY A 212 12.26 -27.03 -7.33
CA GLY A 212 12.86 -26.44 -6.16
C GLY A 212 12.00 -26.49 -4.92
N PHE A 213 12.56 -25.95 -3.86
CA PHE A 213 11.85 -25.71 -2.61
C PHE A 213 12.28 -24.37 -2.03
N TRP A 214 11.46 -23.85 -1.11
CA TRP A 214 11.76 -22.65 -0.36
C TRP A 214 11.40 -22.81 1.11
N HIS A 215 12.05 -22.02 1.96
CA HIS A 215 11.72 -21.91 3.36
C HIS A 215 12.09 -20.51 3.88
N VAL A 216 11.56 -20.12 5.04
CA VAL A 216 12.03 -18.95 5.78
C VAL A 216 12.80 -19.43 7.01
N ASN A 217 13.99 -18.89 7.22
CA ASN A 217 14.82 -19.25 8.37
C ASN A 217 14.49 -18.40 9.61
N GLU A 218 15.15 -18.69 10.73
CA GLU A 218 14.97 -17.99 12.00
C GLU A 218 15.35 -16.50 11.96
N ARG A 219 16.05 -16.04 10.93
CA ARG A 219 16.43 -14.63 10.73
C ARG A 219 15.50 -13.91 9.75
N ASP A 220 14.34 -14.50 9.46
CA ASP A 220 13.39 -13.99 8.47
C ASP A 220 14.03 -13.78 7.10
N MET A 221 14.94 -14.68 6.74
CA MET A 221 15.45 -14.80 5.38
C MET A 221 14.61 -15.83 4.65
N PHE A 222 13.97 -15.41 3.58
CA PHE A 222 13.40 -16.30 2.58
C PHE A 222 14.53 -16.87 1.73
N CYS A 223 14.70 -18.17 1.81
CA CYS A 223 15.70 -18.91 1.05
C CYS A 223 15.00 -19.89 0.14
N TYR A 224 15.49 -20.03 -1.09
CA TYR A 224 15.00 -21.05 -2.00
C TYR A 224 16.14 -21.64 -2.80
N ALA A 225 15.92 -22.87 -3.25
CA ALA A 225 16.86 -23.61 -4.06
C ALA A 225 16.16 -24.11 -5.32
N LEU A 226 16.86 -24.01 -6.45
CA LEU A 226 16.44 -24.55 -7.74
C LEU A 226 17.46 -25.57 -8.22
N TYR A 227 16.98 -26.66 -8.82
CA TYR A 227 17.75 -27.82 -9.27
C TYR A 227 17.32 -28.22 -10.68
N GLY A 228 18.22 -28.86 -11.44
CA GLY A 228 17.90 -29.42 -12.76
C GLY A 228 17.96 -28.39 -13.91
N LEU A 229 18.72 -27.33 -13.72
CA LEU A 229 18.94 -26.30 -14.74
C LEU A 229 19.75 -26.86 -15.93
N PRO A 230 19.36 -26.57 -17.19
CA PRO A 230 19.99 -27.14 -18.38
C PRO A 230 21.30 -26.43 -18.79
N VAL A 231 21.92 -25.68 -17.88
CA VAL A 231 23.12 -24.86 -18.12
C VAL A 231 24.26 -25.25 -17.17
N VAL A 232 25.40 -24.56 -17.23
CA VAL A 232 26.62 -24.88 -16.45
C VAL A 232 26.36 -25.00 -14.94
N VAL A 233 25.37 -24.28 -14.44
CA VAL A 233 24.89 -24.39 -13.06
C VAL A 233 23.71 -25.36 -13.05
N ASP A 234 23.87 -26.52 -12.42
CA ASP A 234 22.81 -27.51 -12.25
C ASP A 234 21.85 -27.13 -11.11
N GLN A 235 22.34 -26.37 -10.13
CA GLN A 235 21.59 -25.88 -8.98
C GLN A 235 22.12 -24.55 -8.44
N PHE A 236 21.23 -23.75 -7.86
CA PHE A 236 21.63 -22.59 -7.05
C PHE A 236 20.70 -22.36 -5.86
N VAL A 237 21.17 -21.53 -4.93
CA VAL A 237 20.43 -21.11 -3.74
C VAL A 237 20.52 -19.59 -3.64
N GLU A 238 19.38 -18.93 -3.42
CA GLU A 238 19.34 -17.52 -3.05
C GLU A 238 18.61 -17.33 -1.72
N CYS A 239 18.99 -16.29 -0.98
CA CYS A 239 18.36 -15.91 0.28
C CYS A 239 18.17 -14.39 0.34
N PHE A 240 16.96 -13.94 0.68
CA PHE A 240 16.59 -12.54 0.79
C PHE A 240 15.92 -12.24 2.13
N PRO A 241 16.18 -11.08 2.75
CA PRO A 241 15.39 -10.64 3.90
C PRO A 241 13.92 -10.50 3.49
N VAL A 242 13.00 -11.14 4.22
CA VAL A 242 11.56 -11.06 3.95
C VAL A 242 11.08 -9.60 3.95
N ALA A 243 11.65 -8.76 4.81
CA ALA A 243 11.41 -7.31 4.83
C ALA A 243 11.66 -6.64 3.46
N ALA A 244 12.74 -7.02 2.78
CA ALA A 244 13.14 -6.41 1.51
C ALA A 244 12.13 -6.73 0.39
N MET A 245 11.45 -7.87 0.49
CA MET A 245 10.41 -8.29 -0.44
C MET A 245 8.99 -7.95 0.03
N ALA A 246 8.83 -7.41 1.24
CA ALA A 246 7.53 -7.02 1.78
C ALA A 246 6.99 -5.71 1.16
N ILE A 247 7.82 -5.00 0.38
CA ILE A 247 7.38 -3.90 -0.47
C ILE A 247 7.25 -4.48 -1.88
N PRO A 248 6.01 -4.68 -2.40
CA PRO A 248 5.82 -5.28 -3.72
C PRO A 248 6.44 -4.40 -4.81
N ARG A 249 7.40 -4.95 -5.55
CA ARG A 249 8.01 -4.30 -6.73
C ARG A 249 7.84 -5.22 -7.93
N PHE A 250 7.46 -4.66 -9.06
CA PHE A 250 7.32 -5.43 -10.29
C PHE A 250 8.26 -4.89 -11.35
N SER A 251 9.22 -5.71 -11.76
CA SER A 251 10.12 -5.52 -12.89
C SER A 251 10.70 -6.89 -13.27
N ARG A 252 11.06 -7.07 -14.54
CA ARG A 252 11.72 -8.30 -15.02
C ARG A 252 13.12 -8.49 -14.43
N GLU A 253 13.78 -7.39 -14.09
CA GLU A 253 15.12 -7.38 -13.50
C GLU A 253 15.11 -6.40 -12.32
N LEU A 254 14.69 -6.91 -11.16
CA LEU A 254 14.69 -6.17 -9.89
C LEU A 254 16.00 -6.35 -9.14
N TRP A 255 16.60 -7.54 -9.21
CA TRP A 255 17.86 -7.85 -8.55
C TRP A 255 18.83 -8.53 -9.50
N TYR A 256 20.09 -8.49 -9.09
CA TYR A 256 21.20 -9.14 -9.74
C TYR A 256 22.01 -9.91 -8.69
N SER A 257 22.44 -11.12 -9.06
CA SER A 257 23.36 -11.92 -8.27
C SER A 257 24.37 -12.62 -9.19
N GLU A 258 25.47 -13.08 -8.59
CA GLU A 258 26.46 -13.93 -9.25
C GLU A 258 26.59 -15.23 -8.43
N PRO A 259 25.71 -16.21 -8.65
CA PRO A 259 25.68 -17.43 -7.83
C PRO A 259 26.95 -18.27 -7.98
N GLN A 260 27.64 -18.16 -9.11
CA GLN A 260 28.94 -18.75 -9.37
C GLN A 260 29.75 -17.83 -10.28
N THR A 261 31.09 -17.91 -10.22
CA THR A 261 31.96 -17.08 -11.04
C THR A 261 31.64 -17.20 -12.53
N GLY A 262 31.35 -16.07 -13.17
CA GLY A 262 31.02 -16.01 -14.60
C GLY A 262 29.58 -16.38 -14.93
N VAL A 263 28.70 -16.47 -13.92
CA VAL A 263 27.26 -16.70 -14.09
C VAL A 263 26.52 -15.49 -13.54
N GLN A 264 25.95 -14.70 -14.43
CA GLN A 264 25.15 -13.53 -14.09
C GLN A 264 23.68 -13.95 -14.00
N LEU A 265 23.05 -13.76 -12.84
CA LEU A 265 21.63 -14.03 -12.65
C LEU A 265 20.91 -12.71 -12.42
N TYR A 266 19.98 -12.40 -13.32
CA TYR A 266 19.03 -11.32 -13.15
C TYR A 266 17.70 -11.92 -12.75
N GLY A 267 17.08 -11.37 -11.71
CA GLY A 267 15.80 -11.85 -11.21
C GLY A 267 14.82 -10.70 -11.01
N GLY A 268 13.54 -11.00 -11.18
CA GLY A 268 12.47 -10.01 -11.04
C GLY A 268 11.12 -10.65 -10.74
N ILE A 269 10.19 -9.87 -10.22
CA ILE A 269 8.82 -10.32 -10.00
C ILE A 269 7.92 -9.66 -11.03
N MET A 270 7.10 -10.46 -11.70
CA MET A 270 6.16 -10.08 -12.74
C MET A 270 4.73 -10.37 -12.28
N PRO A 271 3.77 -9.48 -12.55
CA PRO A 271 2.42 -9.60 -12.02
C PRO A 271 1.69 -10.83 -12.58
N GLY A 272 0.99 -11.54 -11.70
CA GLY A 272 0.19 -12.71 -12.04
C GLY A 272 0.99 -13.99 -12.24
N ARG A 273 0.27 -15.08 -12.50
CA ARG A 273 0.79 -16.42 -12.80
C ARG A 273 0.13 -16.95 -14.07
N PRO A 274 0.77 -17.87 -14.81
CA PRO A 274 0.09 -18.63 -15.84
C PRO A 274 -1.13 -19.35 -15.23
N GLU A 275 -2.21 -19.42 -16.00
CA GLU A 275 -3.35 -20.27 -15.63
C GLU A 275 -2.86 -21.72 -15.54
N ARG A 276 -3.16 -22.38 -14.41
CA ARG A 276 -2.84 -23.80 -14.20
C ARG A 276 -3.69 -24.70 -15.07
#